data_AF-A0A4Q3GX94-F1
#
_entry.id   AF-A0A4Q3GX94-F1
#
_cell.length_a   1.000
_cell.length_b   1.000
_cell.length_c   1.000
_cell.angle_alpha   90.00
_cell.angle_beta   90.00
_cell.angle_gamma   90.00
#
_symmetry.space_group_name_H-M   'P 1'
#
loop_
_entity.id
_entity.type
_entity.pdbx_description
1 polymer ?
#
loop_
_entity_poly.entity_id
_entity_poly.type
_entity_poly.pdbx_seq_one_letter_code
_entity_poly.pdbx_strand_id
1 'polypeptide(L)'
;FEIGGGAYVYQDVADFIRENPSVQGLDEVMDWPAISTPGHPGHQRIWELMQATRDTRGVIDGHASGLTDPDRINAFVAAGMESDHETRSPEEAWFKLQRGLFLQMRDDLIEKAIPYFIEKGLTNWSNVSVVTDDRNVADTLKVGSMNHHIRLAMQMGVPAIAAYQMATINPARHAQKDDIVGSIAPGRYADVVLLTSVEDVAIKYVFANGKLAAQDGKYLLPVPKIDWPDWATDTINVGRDLTAKDFEIRAPDGKTSVTAAIQNPRYTNPKQETATLPVVNGVVQRDVSRDIIKVAIVDRYTGKANIGKMFWTGMGPKTPNSAVASSISHDLHNIIVMGTSDEAMAIAVNRIGKLQGGIVLV
;
A
#
# COMPACT_ATOMS: atom_id res chain seq x y z
N PHE A 1 -14.76 11.34 7.88
CA PHE A 1 -14.72 11.49 6.41
C PHE A 1 -15.10 10.17 5.76
N GLU A 2 -14.57 9.04 6.24
CA GLU A 2 -14.94 7.71 5.77
C GLU A 2 -15.24 6.75 6.93
N ILE A 3 -15.72 5.54 6.62
CA ILE A 3 -16.06 4.48 7.59
C ILE A 3 -15.35 3.18 7.16
N GLY A 4 -14.53 2.64 8.05
CA GLY A 4 -13.82 1.37 7.90
C GLY A 4 -14.31 0.28 8.85
N GLY A 5 -13.54 -0.81 8.96
CA GLY A 5 -13.81 -1.90 9.89
C GLY A 5 -13.53 -1.57 11.37
N GLY A 6 -12.84 -0.46 11.64
CA GLY A 6 -12.51 -0.03 13.00
C GLY A 6 -11.56 1.16 13.03
N ALA A 7 -11.06 1.48 14.21
CA ALA A 7 -10.00 2.45 14.44
C ALA A 7 -9.11 1.96 15.57
N TYR A 8 -7.82 2.26 15.47
CA TYR A 8 -6.86 2.00 16.54
C TYR A 8 -6.73 3.21 17.47
N VAL A 9 -6.57 2.94 18.75
CA VAL A 9 -6.18 3.91 19.79
C VAL A 9 -4.86 3.50 20.44
N TYR A 10 -4.32 4.38 21.30
CA TYR A 10 -3.08 4.13 22.05
C TYR A 10 -3.03 2.71 22.65
N GLN A 11 -4.09 2.31 23.36
CA GLN A 11 -4.10 1.05 24.10
C GLN A 11 -4.02 -0.16 23.17
N ASP A 12 -4.73 -0.12 22.03
CA ASP A 12 -4.71 -1.21 21.04
C ASP A 12 -3.27 -1.44 20.53
N VAL A 13 -2.56 -0.36 20.18
CA VAL A 13 -1.18 -0.44 19.69
C VAL A 13 -0.22 -0.88 20.79
N ALA A 14 -0.34 -0.29 21.98
CA ALA A 14 0.56 -0.59 23.09
C ALA A 14 0.44 -2.06 23.53
N ASP A 15 -0.78 -2.58 23.65
CA ASP A 15 -1.01 -3.97 24.05
C ASP A 15 -0.65 -4.93 22.93
N PHE A 16 -0.98 -4.63 21.67
CA PHE A 16 -0.61 -5.48 20.55
C PHE A 16 0.91 -5.67 20.44
N ILE A 17 1.71 -4.60 20.59
CA ILE A 17 3.18 -4.70 20.58
C ILE A 17 3.68 -5.50 21.79
N ARG A 18 3.14 -5.28 23.00
CA ARG A 18 3.57 -5.99 24.22
C ARG A 18 3.26 -7.48 24.18
N GLU A 19 2.08 -7.83 23.69
CA GLU A 19 1.56 -9.20 23.69
C GLU A 19 2.13 -10.02 22.53
N ASN A 20 2.65 -9.37 21.48
CA ASN A 20 3.15 -10.04 20.27
C ASN A 20 4.61 -9.66 20.01
N PRO A 21 5.60 -10.40 20.54
CA PRO A 21 7.03 -10.11 20.39
C PRO A 21 7.54 -10.06 18.93
N SER A 22 6.76 -10.58 17.98
CA SER A 22 7.03 -10.50 16.55
C SER A 22 6.74 -9.13 15.94
N VAL A 23 5.89 -8.32 16.58
CA VAL A 23 5.58 -6.96 16.15
C VAL A 23 6.75 -6.05 16.51
N GLN A 24 7.24 -5.32 15.51
CA GLN A 24 8.47 -4.52 15.61
C GLN A 24 8.19 -3.05 15.90
N GLY A 25 6.99 -2.59 15.61
CA GLY A 25 6.60 -1.20 15.78
C GLY A 25 5.36 -0.85 14.98
N LEU A 26 5.24 0.44 14.67
CA LEU A 26 4.18 1.01 13.86
C LEU A 26 4.64 1.07 12.41
N ASP A 27 3.85 0.45 11.54
CA ASP A 27 4.07 0.48 10.11
C ASP A 27 3.84 1.89 9.53
N GLU A 28 4.00 2.01 8.22
CA GLU A 28 3.99 3.25 7.44
C GLU A 28 2.99 4.34 7.90
N VAL A 29 3.49 5.34 8.62
CA VAL A 29 2.64 6.46 9.06
C VAL A 29 2.39 7.42 7.91
N MET A 30 1.20 7.30 7.30
CA MET A 30 0.83 8.02 6.07
C MET A 30 0.10 9.35 6.26
N ASP A 31 -0.57 9.57 7.40
CA ASP A 31 -1.39 10.77 7.63
C ASP A 31 -0.51 11.97 8.05
N TRP A 32 0.39 12.38 7.16
CA TRP A 32 1.24 13.55 7.34
C TRP A 32 0.46 14.84 7.67
N PRO A 33 -0.71 15.12 7.05
CA PRO A 33 -1.54 16.25 7.46
C PRO A 33 -1.95 16.19 8.93
N ALA A 34 -2.33 15.01 9.45
CA ALA A 34 -2.62 14.84 10.87
C ALA A 34 -1.41 15.11 11.75
N ILE A 35 -0.21 14.71 11.35
CA ILE A 35 1.01 14.96 12.14
C ILE A 35 1.35 16.46 12.16
N SER A 36 1.40 17.07 10.97
CA SER A 36 1.98 18.40 10.75
C SER A 36 1.05 19.58 11.02
N THR A 37 -0.27 19.35 11.10
CA THR A 37 -1.26 20.43 11.25
C THR A 37 -1.96 20.37 12.60
N PRO A 38 -1.65 21.31 13.53
CA PRO A 38 -2.41 21.44 14.77
C PRO A 38 -3.90 21.66 14.48
N GLY A 39 -4.76 20.92 15.17
CA GLY A 39 -6.22 20.98 14.99
C GLY A 39 -6.79 20.07 13.90
N HIS A 40 -5.96 19.33 13.17
CA HIS A 40 -6.46 18.25 12.30
C HIS A 40 -7.23 17.22 13.15
N PRO A 41 -8.40 16.71 12.72
CA PRO A 41 -9.20 15.77 13.52
C PRO A 41 -8.45 14.48 13.92
N GLY A 42 -7.50 14.05 13.09
CA GLY A 42 -6.64 12.89 13.35
C GLY A 42 -5.38 13.19 14.18
N HIS A 43 -5.09 14.46 14.50
CA HIS A 43 -3.82 14.88 15.10
C HIS A 43 -3.54 14.18 16.43
N GLN A 44 -4.46 14.27 17.38
CA GLN A 44 -4.28 13.63 18.68
C GLN A 44 -4.08 12.11 18.53
N ARG A 45 -4.93 11.46 17.73
CA ARG A 45 -4.87 10.01 17.53
C ARG A 45 -3.52 9.57 16.97
N ILE A 46 -3.02 10.20 15.91
CA ILE A 46 -1.77 9.72 15.26
C ILE A 46 -0.57 9.88 16.20
N TRP A 47 -0.50 10.98 16.94
CA TRP A 47 0.54 11.20 17.96
C TRP A 47 0.42 10.19 19.11
N GLU A 48 -0.79 9.81 19.52
CA GLU A 48 -1.01 8.76 20.51
C GLU A 48 -0.52 7.38 20.01
N LEU A 49 -0.75 7.02 18.74
CA LEU A 49 -0.25 5.74 18.18
C LEU A 49 1.28 5.72 18.11
N MET A 50 1.89 6.83 17.70
CA MET A 50 3.35 6.99 17.70
C MET A 50 3.91 6.92 19.13
N GLN A 51 3.23 7.54 20.10
CA GLN A 51 3.62 7.48 21.51
C GLN A 51 3.55 6.05 22.06
N ALA A 52 2.45 5.32 21.81
CA ALA A 52 2.31 3.91 22.22
C ALA A 52 3.45 3.03 21.71
N THR A 53 3.89 3.30 20.48
CA THR A 53 5.00 2.59 19.83
C THR A 53 6.33 2.92 20.49
N ARG A 54 6.59 4.20 20.79
CA ARG A 54 7.81 4.63 21.50
C ARG A 54 7.87 4.09 22.92
N ASP A 55 6.76 4.10 23.64
CA ASP A 55 6.66 3.59 25.02
C ASP A 55 6.96 2.08 25.10
N THR A 56 6.78 1.36 23.98
CA THR A 56 7.10 -0.07 23.84
C THR A 56 8.44 -0.33 23.15
N ARG A 57 9.22 0.71 22.87
CA ARG A 57 10.51 0.68 22.14
C ARG A 57 10.42 0.18 20.70
N GLY A 58 9.23 0.25 20.10
CA GLY A 58 9.04 -0.06 18.70
C GLY A 58 9.61 1.01 17.77
N VAL A 59 9.79 0.61 16.52
CA VAL A 59 10.20 1.48 15.39
C VAL A 59 8.97 2.16 14.81
N ILE A 60 9.11 3.39 14.32
CA ILE A 60 8.03 4.07 13.57
C ILE A 60 8.46 4.23 12.12
N ASP A 61 7.89 3.39 11.25
CA ASP A 61 8.06 3.51 9.81
C ASP A 61 7.21 4.65 9.26
N GLY A 62 7.73 5.31 8.23
CA GLY A 62 7.14 6.52 7.67
C GLY A 62 6.67 6.34 6.23
N HIS A 63 5.72 7.19 5.81
CA HIS A 63 5.28 7.32 4.42
C HIS A 63 5.29 8.80 4.02
N ALA A 64 6.40 9.25 3.42
CA ALA A 64 6.67 10.65 3.11
C ALA A 64 6.20 11.05 1.69
N SER A 65 5.10 10.45 1.19
CA SER A 65 4.65 10.68 -0.19
C SER A 65 4.32 12.15 -0.44
N GLY A 66 4.97 12.72 -1.45
CA GLY A 66 4.81 14.13 -1.81
C GLY A 66 5.57 15.12 -0.92
N LEU A 67 6.39 14.64 0.03
CA LEU A 67 7.31 15.48 0.80
C LEU A 67 8.65 15.60 0.07
N THR A 68 8.74 16.57 -0.82
CA THR A 68 9.94 16.80 -1.64
C THR A 68 10.82 17.93 -1.14
N ASP A 69 10.28 18.83 -0.30
CA ASP A 69 11.02 20.00 0.17
C ASP A 69 11.79 19.74 1.48
N PRO A 70 12.96 20.37 1.64
CA PRO A 70 13.81 20.24 2.82
C PRO A 70 13.12 20.45 4.17
N ASP A 71 12.27 21.46 4.29
CA ASP A 71 11.70 21.87 5.57
C ASP A 71 10.67 20.85 6.05
N ARG A 72 9.82 20.36 5.15
CA ARG A 72 8.87 19.29 5.47
C ARG A 72 9.55 17.97 5.74
N ILE A 73 10.61 17.62 5.02
CA ILE A 73 11.39 16.41 5.32
C ILE A 73 12.06 16.52 6.71
N ASN A 74 12.63 17.67 7.04
CA ASN A 74 13.18 17.89 8.39
C ASN A 74 12.09 17.77 9.47
N ALA A 75 10.91 18.34 9.23
CA ALA A 75 9.77 18.22 10.15
C ALA A 75 9.29 16.77 10.29
N PHE A 76 9.31 16.00 9.20
CA PHE A 76 8.95 14.58 9.18
C PHE A 76 9.89 13.75 10.07
N VAL A 77 11.21 13.93 9.88
CA VAL A 77 12.20 13.27 10.74
C VAL A 77 12.09 13.76 12.19
N ALA A 78 11.91 15.05 12.42
CA ALA A 78 11.78 15.63 13.76
C ALA A 78 10.52 15.17 14.51
N ALA A 79 9.46 14.81 13.79
CA ALA A 79 8.25 14.21 14.37
C ALA A 79 8.47 12.75 14.80
N GLY A 80 9.57 12.12 14.39
CA GLY A 80 10.00 10.82 14.87
C GLY A 80 9.81 9.67 13.89
N MET A 81 9.62 9.94 12.60
CA MET A 81 9.61 8.91 11.56
C MET A 81 11.04 8.47 11.24
N GLU A 82 11.24 7.16 11.12
CA GLU A 82 12.58 6.56 11.01
C GLU A 82 12.90 6.04 9.61
N SER A 83 11.89 5.81 8.78
CA SER A 83 12.06 5.28 7.42
C SER A 83 11.16 5.98 6.41
N ASP A 84 11.41 5.68 5.13
CA ASP A 84 10.51 6.02 4.03
C ASP A 84 10.73 5.12 2.81
N HIS A 85 9.65 4.75 2.14
CA HIS A 85 9.65 4.07 0.83
C HIS A 85 9.02 4.91 -0.30
N GLU A 86 8.46 6.09 -0.01
CA GLU A 86 7.65 6.90 -0.93
C GLU A 86 8.43 7.96 -1.72
N THR A 87 9.71 7.73 -1.93
CA THR A 87 10.57 8.69 -2.58
C THR A 87 10.42 8.66 -4.10
N ARG A 88 10.33 9.85 -4.74
CA ARG A 88 10.00 9.97 -6.17
C ARG A 88 11.18 10.35 -7.06
N SER A 89 12.18 11.06 -6.52
CA SER A 89 13.39 11.43 -7.25
C SER A 89 14.69 11.04 -6.52
N PRO A 90 15.80 10.86 -7.27
CA PRO A 90 17.12 10.62 -6.67
C PRO A 90 17.57 11.69 -5.69
N GLU A 91 17.30 12.96 -5.98
CA GLU A 91 17.67 14.10 -5.14
C GLU A 91 16.90 14.08 -3.81
N GLU A 92 15.60 13.79 -3.87
CA GLU A 92 14.75 13.61 -2.70
C GLU A 92 15.28 12.44 -1.84
N ALA A 93 15.61 11.31 -2.46
CA ALA A 93 16.17 10.14 -1.78
C ALA A 93 17.48 10.47 -1.07
N TRP A 94 18.37 11.15 -1.77
CA TRP A 94 19.65 11.61 -1.22
C TRP A 94 19.43 12.54 -0.03
N PHE A 95 18.48 13.47 -0.16
CA PHE A 95 18.16 14.41 0.90
C PHE A 95 17.63 13.69 2.13
N LYS A 96 16.68 12.75 1.98
CA LYS A 96 16.14 11.92 3.08
C LYS A 96 17.22 11.09 3.77
N LEU A 97 18.08 10.43 2.99
CA LEU A 97 19.21 9.64 3.51
C LEU A 97 20.15 10.50 4.38
N GLN A 98 20.45 11.72 3.94
CA GLN A 98 21.30 12.67 4.69
C GLN A 98 20.68 13.13 6.03
N ARG A 99 19.37 12.99 6.22
CA ARG A 99 18.68 13.33 7.49
C ARG A 99 18.56 12.12 8.41
N GLY A 100 19.17 11.00 8.03
CA GLY A 100 19.18 9.79 8.83
C GLY A 100 17.96 8.89 8.64
N LEU A 101 17.07 9.19 7.67
CA LEU A 101 16.00 8.26 7.33
C LEU A 101 16.58 6.96 6.76
N PHE A 102 16.04 5.86 7.23
CA PHE A 102 16.26 4.54 6.67
C PHE A 102 15.46 4.41 5.37
N LEU A 103 16.17 4.39 4.23
CA LEU A 103 15.50 4.28 2.95
C LEU A 103 15.08 2.85 2.66
N GLN A 104 13.81 2.68 2.31
CA GLN A 104 13.21 1.42 1.89
C GLN A 104 12.96 1.49 0.38
N MET A 105 13.92 1.03 -0.42
CA MET A 105 13.92 1.26 -1.87
C MET A 105 13.08 0.23 -2.62
N ARG A 106 12.05 0.69 -3.32
CA ARG A 106 11.30 -0.06 -4.34
C ARG A 106 12.04 -0.09 -5.67
N ASP A 107 11.63 -0.97 -6.58
CA ASP A 107 12.23 -1.20 -7.91
C ASP A 107 12.50 0.10 -8.66
N ASP A 108 11.49 0.96 -8.72
CA ASP A 108 11.52 2.20 -9.49
C ASP A 108 12.47 3.25 -8.89
N LEU A 109 12.73 3.18 -7.58
CA LEU A 109 13.70 4.02 -6.89
C LEU A 109 15.11 3.44 -6.98
N ILE A 110 15.28 2.11 -6.91
CA ILE A 110 16.58 1.43 -7.05
C ILE A 110 17.25 1.87 -8.36
N GLU A 111 16.53 1.81 -9.48
CA GLU A 111 17.06 2.16 -10.81
C GLU A 111 17.48 3.64 -10.93
N LYS A 112 16.76 4.54 -10.24
CA LYS A 112 16.99 5.99 -10.36
C LYS A 112 18.01 6.51 -9.34
N ALA A 113 17.89 6.10 -8.09
CA ALA A 113 18.60 6.71 -6.98
C ALA A 113 19.98 6.09 -6.72
N ILE A 114 20.18 4.78 -6.98
CA ILE A 114 21.50 4.16 -6.75
C ILE A 114 22.61 4.78 -7.61
N PRO A 115 22.44 4.95 -8.94
CA PRO A 115 23.47 5.59 -9.75
C PRO A 115 23.83 7.00 -9.24
N TYR A 116 22.81 7.75 -8.80
CA TYR A 116 22.98 9.07 -8.20
C TYR A 116 23.75 9.00 -6.88
N PHE A 117 23.45 8.03 -6.00
CA PHE A 117 24.16 7.84 -4.73
C PHE A 117 25.64 7.54 -4.95
N ILE A 118 25.95 6.71 -5.95
CA ILE A 118 27.32 6.38 -6.34
C ILE A 118 28.04 7.62 -6.86
N GLU A 119 27.40 8.42 -7.74
CA GLU A 119 27.94 9.69 -8.22
C GLU A 119 28.23 10.67 -7.07
N LYS A 120 27.35 10.71 -6.05
CA LYS A 120 27.55 11.51 -4.83
C LYS A 120 28.58 10.92 -3.85
N GLY A 121 29.16 9.76 -4.15
CA GLY A 121 30.21 9.13 -3.35
C GLY A 121 29.70 8.37 -2.13
N LEU A 122 28.48 7.84 -2.15
CA LEU A 122 27.98 6.99 -1.07
C LEU A 122 28.82 5.72 -0.94
N THR A 123 29.44 5.54 0.22
CA THR A 123 30.27 4.37 0.53
C THR A 123 29.67 3.49 1.63
N ASN A 124 28.76 4.04 2.44
CA ASN A 124 28.08 3.31 3.51
C ASN A 124 26.60 3.15 3.18
N TRP A 125 26.17 1.90 3.02
CA TRP A 125 24.80 1.52 2.65
C TRP A 125 23.94 1.12 3.86
N SER A 126 24.42 1.30 5.10
CA SER A 126 23.76 0.78 6.31
C SER A 126 22.35 1.33 6.57
N ASN A 127 22.03 2.52 6.05
CA ASN A 127 20.71 3.15 6.15
C ASN A 127 19.86 2.96 4.88
N VAL A 128 20.16 1.91 4.11
CA VAL A 128 19.43 1.59 2.89
C VAL A 128 19.00 0.13 2.96
N SER A 129 17.74 -0.11 2.63
CA SER A 129 17.16 -1.42 2.36
C SER A 129 16.48 -1.45 1.01
N VAL A 130 16.17 -2.65 0.56
CA VAL A 130 15.28 -2.87 -0.59
C VAL A 130 13.99 -3.51 -0.12
N VAL A 131 12.87 -3.07 -0.68
CA VAL A 131 11.53 -3.55 -0.33
C VAL A 131 10.69 -3.75 -1.58
N THR A 132 9.72 -4.66 -1.54
CA THR A 132 8.72 -4.78 -2.61
C THR A 132 7.64 -3.75 -2.50
N ASP A 133 7.26 -3.36 -1.28
CA ASP A 133 5.97 -2.72 -1.03
C ASP A 133 4.86 -3.57 -1.71
N ASP A 134 3.84 -2.95 -2.28
CA ASP A 134 2.82 -3.61 -3.08
C ASP A 134 3.32 -4.07 -4.46
N ARG A 135 3.39 -5.40 -4.65
CA ARG A 135 3.53 -6.02 -5.97
C ARG A 135 2.51 -7.13 -6.18
N ASN A 136 1.84 -7.10 -7.33
CA ASN A 136 0.91 -8.17 -7.66
C ASN A 136 1.61 -9.53 -7.78
N VAL A 137 0.85 -10.60 -7.52
CA VAL A 137 1.37 -11.97 -7.47
C VAL A 137 1.95 -12.41 -8.82
N ALA A 138 1.33 -12.02 -9.94
CA ALA A 138 1.76 -12.42 -11.28
C ALA A 138 3.16 -11.86 -11.61
N ASP A 139 3.41 -10.59 -11.28
CA ASP A 139 4.71 -9.96 -11.46
C ASP A 139 5.74 -10.56 -10.51
N THR A 140 5.39 -10.77 -9.24
CA THR A 140 6.29 -11.43 -8.27
C THR A 140 6.73 -12.81 -8.74
N LEU A 141 5.83 -13.62 -9.28
CA LEU A 141 6.16 -14.94 -9.85
C LEU A 141 7.06 -14.85 -11.07
N LYS A 142 6.93 -13.78 -11.86
CA LYS A 142 7.71 -13.57 -13.09
C LYS A 142 9.13 -13.09 -12.81
N VAL A 143 9.29 -12.12 -11.90
CA VAL A 143 10.59 -11.45 -11.69
C VAL A 143 11.35 -11.91 -10.44
N GLY A 144 10.65 -12.46 -9.46
CA GLY A 144 11.15 -12.75 -8.11
C GLY A 144 10.73 -11.70 -7.08
N SER A 145 11.17 -11.85 -5.83
CA SER A 145 10.97 -10.86 -4.75
C SER A 145 12.32 -10.22 -4.36
N MET A 146 12.81 -10.44 -3.13
CA MET A 146 14.07 -9.87 -2.64
C MET A 146 15.26 -10.26 -3.51
N ASN A 147 15.28 -11.47 -4.07
CA ASN A 147 16.34 -11.90 -4.99
C ASN A 147 16.42 -11.02 -6.25
N HIS A 148 15.28 -10.51 -6.73
CA HIS A 148 15.23 -9.55 -7.82
C HIS A 148 15.87 -8.22 -7.41
N HIS A 149 15.51 -7.68 -6.25
CA HIS A 149 16.03 -6.39 -5.79
C HIS A 149 17.52 -6.39 -5.47
N ILE A 150 18.03 -7.46 -4.85
CA ILE A 150 19.48 -7.60 -4.62
C ILE A 150 20.21 -7.58 -5.96
N ARG A 151 19.71 -8.33 -6.96
CA ARG A 151 20.28 -8.34 -8.31
C ARG A 151 20.22 -6.95 -8.96
N LEU A 152 19.06 -6.29 -8.88
CA LEU A 152 18.87 -4.96 -9.45
C LEU A 152 19.79 -3.92 -8.80
N ALA A 153 19.94 -3.95 -7.47
CA ALA A 153 20.87 -3.07 -6.76
C ALA A 153 22.33 -3.27 -7.23
N MET A 154 22.76 -4.53 -7.38
CA MET A 154 24.10 -4.83 -7.92
C MET A 154 24.24 -4.36 -9.38
N GLN A 155 23.23 -4.55 -10.22
CA GLN A 155 23.22 -4.08 -11.61
C GLN A 155 23.34 -2.55 -11.70
N MET A 156 22.76 -1.83 -10.74
CA MET A 156 22.85 -0.36 -10.65
C MET A 156 24.17 0.13 -10.02
N GLY A 157 25.03 -0.79 -9.57
CA GLY A 157 26.40 -0.50 -9.12
C GLY A 157 26.64 -0.63 -7.61
N VAL A 158 25.67 -1.12 -6.83
CA VAL A 158 25.92 -1.42 -5.41
C VAL A 158 26.90 -2.60 -5.31
N PRO A 159 27.97 -2.52 -4.50
CA PRO A 159 28.85 -3.65 -4.25
C PRO A 159 28.08 -4.86 -3.71
N ALA A 160 28.41 -6.06 -4.17
CA ALA A 160 27.65 -7.27 -3.85
C ALA A 160 27.38 -7.45 -2.35
N ILE A 161 28.40 -7.27 -1.49
CA ILE A 161 28.24 -7.37 -0.03
C ILE A 161 27.18 -6.38 0.48
N ALA A 162 27.23 -5.13 0.03
CA ALA A 162 26.26 -4.10 0.44
C ALA A 162 24.84 -4.42 -0.06
N ALA A 163 24.69 -4.95 -1.28
CA ALA A 163 23.39 -5.34 -1.81
C ALA A 163 22.74 -6.46 -0.98
N TYR A 164 23.52 -7.45 -0.53
CA TYR A 164 23.01 -8.46 0.42
C TYR A 164 22.72 -7.86 1.80
N GLN A 165 23.52 -6.92 2.29
CA GLN A 165 23.26 -6.22 3.56
C GLN A 165 21.94 -5.44 3.54
N MET A 166 21.61 -4.79 2.42
CA MET A 166 20.34 -4.07 2.20
C MET A 166 19.11 -4.98 2.33
N ALA A 167 19.25 -6.28 2.12
CA ALA A 167 18.16 -7.26 2.26
C ALA A 167 18.28 -8.15 3.51
N THR A 168 19.30 -7.94 4.36
CA THR A 168 19.58 -8.80 5.53
C THR A 168 19.82 -7.97 6.79
N ILE A 169 21.06 -7.56 7.04
CA ILE A 169 21.44 -6.94 8.32
C ILE A 169 20.93 -5.50 8.47
N ASN A 170 20.79 -4.75 7.37
CA ASN A 170 20.30 -3.37 7.43
C ASN A 170 18.84 -3.33 7.91
N PRO A 171 17.89 -4.05 7.26
CA PRO A 171 16.51 -4.08 7.76
C PRO A 171 16.42 -4.75 9.13
N ALA A 172 17.23 -5.76 9.44
CA ALA A 172 17.25 -6.37 10.78
C ALA A 172 17.66 -5.37 11.89
N ARG A 173 18.64 -4.50 11.62
CA ARG A 173 19.06 -3.44 12.55
C ARG A 173 17.99 -2.37 12.71
N HIS A 174 17.42 -1.91 11.59
CA HIS A 174 16.31 -0.95 11.60
C HIS A 174 15.16 -1.46 12.46
N ALA A 175 14.77 -2.72 12.25
CA ALA A 175 13.76 -3.46 13.00
C ALA A 175 14.12 -3.79 14.46
N GLN A 176 15.36 -3.53 14.90
CA GLN A 176 15.90 -3.95 16.20
C GLN A 176 15.78 -5.48 16.44
N LYS A 177 16.02 -6.28 15.40
CA LYS A 177 16.00 -7.77 15.41
C LYS A 177 17.32 -8.39 14.97
N ASP A 178 18.40 -7.61 14.93
CA ASP A 178 19.72 -8.09 14.51
C ASP A 178 20.42 -8.99 15.54
N ASP A 179 19.83 -9.14 16.73
CA ASP A 179 20.19 -10.15 17.73
C ASP A 179 19.72 -11.55 17.34
N ILE A 180 18.66 -11.67 16.52
CA ILE A 180 18.06 -12.96 16.13
C ILE A 180 18.15 -13.29 14.64
N VAL A 181 18.21 -12.31 13.74
CA VAL A 181 18.24 -12.51 12.27
C VAL A 181 19.18 -11.55 11.54
N GLY A 182 19.25 -11.67 10.21
CA GLY A 182 19.96 -10.73 9.33
C GLY A 182 21.46 -11.00 9.15
N SER A 183 22.02 -12.02 9.81
CA SER A 183 23.44 -12.37 9.62
C SER A 183 23.77 -13.79 10.10
N ILE A 184 24.89 -14.32 9.60
CA ILE A 184 25.42 -15.64 9.96
C ILE A 184 26.34 -15.50 11.18
N ALA A 185 25.82 -15.78 12.38
CA ALA A 185 26.60 -15.79 13.61
C ALA A 185 26.01 -16.73 14.67
N PRO A 186 26.81 -17.22 15.63
CA PRO A 186 26.30 -17.98 16.77
C PRO A 186 25.21 -17.22 17.54
N GLY A 187 24.14 -17.91 17.92
CA GLY A 187 23.02 -17.35 18.69
C GLY A 187 21.84 -16.84 17.86
N ARG A 188 21.99 -16.72 16.53
CA ARG A 188 20.92 -16.30 15.60
C ARG A 188 20.19 -17.48 14.97
N TYR A 189 19.00 -17.23 14.42
CA TYR A 189 18.30 -18.22 13.61
C TYR A 189 19.11 -18.60 12.37
N ALA A 190 19.15 -19.89 12.05
CA ALA A 190 19.80 -20.41 10.86
C ALA A 190 18.92 -20.23 9.62
N ASP A 191 18.60 -18.97 9.32
CA ASP A 191 17.96 -18.53 8.08
C ASP A 191 19.07 -18.25 7.05
N VAL A 192 19.30 -19.21 6.17
CA VAL A 192 20.48 -19.23 5.29
C VAL A 192 20.06 -19.52 3.86
N VAL A 193 20.57 -18.72 2.93
CA VAL A 193 20.41 -18.95 1.49
C VAL A 193 21.78 -19.31 0.91
N LEU A 194 21.89 -20.50 0.32
CA LEU A 194 23.09 -20.93 -0.39
C LEU A 194 22.90 -20.69 -1.88
N LEU A 195 23.86 -19.99 -2.48
CA LEU A 195 23.81 -19.52 -3.86
C LEU A 195 24.80 -20.30 -4.73
N THR A 196 24.45 -20.56 -5.98
CA THR A 196 25.41 -21.01 -7.01
C THR A 196 26.08 -19.85 -7.74
N SER A 197 25.50 -18.65 -7.68
CA SER A 197 26.04 -17.41 -8.25
C SER A 197 25.62 -16.24 -7.36
N VAL A 198 26.58 -15.45 -6.91
CA VAL A 198 26.36 -14.29 -6.03
C VAL A 198 25.75 -13.15 -6.82
N GLU A 199 26.25 -12.93 -8.02
CA GLU A 199 25.88 -11.84 -8.94
C GLU A 199 24.47 -12.05 -9.51
N ASP A 200 24.11 -13.29 -9.85
CA ASP A 200 22.77 -13.61 -10.37
C ASP A 200 21.75 -13.85 -9.26
N VAL A 201 22.19 -13.92 -8.00
CA VAL A 201 21.37 -14.34 -6.85
C VAL A 201 20.71 -15.69 -7.14
N ALA A 202 21.50 -16.64 -7.68
CA ALA A 202 21.00 -17.95 -8.10
C ALA A 202 20.90 -18.88 -6.88
N ILE A 203 19.68 -19.09 -6.38
CA ILE A 203 19.43 -19.82 -5.13
C ILE A 203 19.44 -21.33 -5.36
N LYS A 204 20.32 -22.03 -4.62
CA LYS A 204 20.41 -23.50 -4.62
C LYS A 204 19.64 -24.11 -3.45
N TYR A 205 19.88 -23.62 -2.24
CA TYR A 205 19.25 -24.11 -1.02
C TYR A 205 18.76 -22.93 -0.18
N VAL A 206 17.62 -23.10 0.47
CA VAL A 206 17.11 -22.17 1.48
C VAL A 206 16.92 -22.97 2.76
N PHE A 207 17.46 -22.47 3.86
CA PHE A 207 17.23 -22.97 5.21
C PHE A 207 16.40 -21.94 5.97
N ALA A 208 15.37 -22.39 6.66
CA ALA A 208 14.57 -21.57 7.58
C ALA A 208 14.64 -22.22 8.97
N ASN A 209 15.12 -21.47 9.97
CA ASN A 209 15.39 -21.96 11.32
C ASN A 209 16.21 -23.28 11.31
N GLY A 210 17.21 -23.37 10.43
CA GLY A 210 18.10 -24.52 10.29
C GLY A 210 17.51 -25.74 9.57
N LYS A 211 16.26 -25.67 9.11
CA LYS A 211 15.61 -26.74 8.31
C LYS A 211 15.71 -26.43 6.83
N LEU A 212 16.05 -27.43 6.02
CA LEU A 212 16.06 -27.29 4.56
C LEU A 212 14.62 -26.99 4.07
N ALA A 213 14.38 -25.72 3.72
CA ALA A 213 13.09 -25.19 3.39
C ALA A 213 12.77 -25.23 1.90
N ALA A 214 13.80 -25.04 1.07
CA ALA A 214 13.68 -25.17 -0.38
C ALA A 214 14.99 -25.65 -1.01
N GLN A 215 14.88 -26.33 -2.14
CA GLN A 215 16.00 -26.73 -2.99
C GLN A 215 15.62 -26.54 -4.46
N ASP A 216 16.53 -25.98 -5.25
CA ASP A 216 16.36 -25.83 -6.71
C ASP A 216 15.01 -25.16 -7.07
N GLY A 217 14.65 -24.11 -6.33
CA GLY A 217 13.40 -23.36 -6.50
C GLY A 217 12.12 -24.06 -6.01
N LYS A 218 12.22 -25.26 -5.42
CA LYS A 218 11.08 -26.03 -4.90
C LYS A 218 11.01 -25.93 -3.39
N TYR A 219 9.87 -25.48 -2.87
CA TYR A 219 9.56 -25.51 -1.44
C TYR A 219 9.37 -26.96 -0.95
N LEU A 220 9.94 -27.28 0.21
CA LEU A 220 10.04 -28.65 0.74
C LEU A 220 9.35 -28.87 2.08
N LEU A 221 9.03 -27.80 2.82
CA LEU A 221 8.34 -27.93 4.10
C LEU A 221 6.84 -28.14 3.89
N PRO A 222 6.12 -28.65 4.91
CA PRO A 222 4.67 -28.67 4.88
C PRO A 222 4.12 -27.25 4.76
N VAL A 223 3.28 -27.02 3.75
CA VAL A 223 2.49 -25.79 3.67
C VAL A 223 1.46 -25.82 4.81
N PRO A 224 1.47 -24.84 5.74
CA PRO A 224 0.50 -24.80 6.83
C PRO A 224 -0.92 -24.74 6.28
N LYS A 225 -1.80 -25.59 6.81
CA LYS A 225 -3.24 -25.40 6.63
C LYS A 225 -3.69 -24.36 7.65
N ILE A 226 -4.13 -23.21 7.17
CA ILE A 226 -4.68 -22.17 8.01
C ILE A 226 -6.16 -22.46 8.17
N ASP A 227 -6.59 -22.65 9.42
CA ASP A 227 -8.01 -22.71 9.79
C ASP A 227 -8.52 -21.27 9.88
N TRP A 228 -8.97 -20.74 8.74
CA TRP A 228 -9.43 -19.36 8.66
C TRP A 228 -10.73 -19.23 9.46
N PRO A 229 -10.77 -18.36 10.49
CA PRO A 229 -11.99 -18.17 11.25
C PRO A 229 -13.04 -17.47 10.38
N ASP A 230 -14.32 -17.74 10.66
CA ASP A 230 -15.44 -17.23 9.85
C ASP A 230 -15.36 -15.70 9.66
N TRP A 231 -14.98 -14.94 10.70
CA TRP A 231 -14.84 -13.48 10.64
C TRP A 231 -13.79 -12.98 9.63
N ALA A 232 -12.82 -13.82 9.25
CA ALA A 232 -11.82 -13.51 8.23
C ALA A 232 -12.31 -13.84 6.81
N THR A 233 -13.42 -14.58 6.69
CA THR A 233 -14.01 -15.00 5.41
C THR A 233 -15.38 -14.40 5.13
N ASP A 234 -16.12 -13.98 6.15
CA ASP A 234 -17.42 -13.30 6.04
C ASP A 234 -17.23 -11.79 6.30
N THR A 235 -16.62 -11.11 5.32
CA THR A 235 -16.13 -9.73 5.47
C THR A 235 -16.96 -8.70 4.70
N ILE A 236 -17.97 -9.13 3.94
CA ILE A 236 -18.80 -8.25 3.12
C ILE A 236 -20.22 -8.14 3.69
N ASN A 237 -20.44 -7.11 4.49
CA ASN A 237 -21.74 -6.76 5.06
C ASN A 237 -22.31 -5.47 4.43
N VAL A 238 -22.97 -5.62 3.27
CA VAL A 238 -23.74 -4.54 2.62
C VAL A 238 -25.16 -4.43 3.21
N GLY A 239 -25.70 -5.53 3.74
CA GLY A 239 -27.01 -5.62 4.41
C GLY A 239 -28.21 -5.88 3.51
N ARG A 240 -28.10 -5.67 2.18
CA ARG A 240 -29.11 -6.04 1.19
C ARG A 240 -28.51 -6.14 -0.22
N ASP A 241 -29.25 -6.77 -1.14
CA ASP A 241 -28.96 -6.67 -2.56
C ASP A 241 -29.17 -5.23 -3.06
N LEU A 242 -28.23 -4.76 -3.87
CA LEU A 242 -28.30 -3.47 -4.54
C LEU A 242 -28.97 -3.60 -5.90
N THR A 243 -29.58 -2.52 -6.35
CA THR A 243 -30.27 -2.39 -7.64
C THR A 243 -29.66 -1.24 -8.44
N ALA A 244 -29.97 -1.15 -9.74
CA ALA A 244 -29.52 -0.03 -10.58
C ALA A 244 -29.84 1.35 -9.97
N LYS A 245 -31.02 1.49 -9.33
CA LYS A 245 -31.44 2.74 -8.69
C LYS A 245 -30.49 3.22 -7.60
N ASP A 246 -29.78 2.31 -6.94
CA ASP A 246 -28.82 2.65 -5.89
C ASP A 246 -27.62 3.44 -6.44
N PHE A 247 -27.27 3.22 -7.72
CA PHE A 247 -26.15 3.86 -8.42
C PHE A 247 -26.55 5.12 -9.20
N GLU A 248 -27.84 5.45 -9.29
CA GLU A 248 -28.29 6.68 -9.94
C GLU A 248 -27.78 7.92 -9.19
N ILE A 249 -27.27 8.92 -9.91
CA ILE A 249 -26.99 10.25 -9.37
C ILE A 249 -28.13 11.15 -9.81
N ARG A 250 -29.03 11.51 -8.88
CA ARG A 250 -30.21 12.32 -9.17
C ARG A 250 -29.82 13.78 -9.38
N ALA A 251 -30.31 14.38 -10.46
CA ALA A 251 -30.15 15.80 -10.73
C ALA A 251 -31.20 16.61 -9.94
N PRO A 252 -30.94 17.90 -9.66
CA PRO A 252 -31.99 18.81 -9.20
C PRO A 252 -33.15 18.87 -10.20
N ASP A 253 -34.36 19.08 -9.69
CA ASP A 253 -35.58 19.08 -10.51
C ASP A 253 -35.51 20.09 -11.68
N GLY A 254 -36.03 19.67 -12.83
CA GLY A 254 -36.12 20.50 -14.03
C GLY A 254 -34.79 20.76 -14.77
N LYS A 255 -33.68 20.16 -14.33
CA LYS A 255 -32.38 20.29 -15.01
C LYS A 255 -32.24 19.29 -16.16
N THR A 256 -31.72 19.77 -17.29
CA THR A 256 -31.31 18.94 -18.44
C THR A 256 -29.80 18.70 -18.49
N SER A 257 -29.03 19.43 -17.67
CA SER A 257 -27.60 19.23 -17.45
C SER A 257 -27.19 19.74 -16.06
N VAL A 258 -26.05 19.23 -15.57
CA VAL A 258 -25.45 19.67 -14.29
C VAL A 258 -23.93 19.80 -14.45
N THR A 259 -23.32 20.68 -13.66
CA THR A 259 -21.86 20.70 -13.51
C THR A 259 -21.47 19.72 -12.40
N ALA A 260 -20.70 18.70 -12.74
CA ALA A 260 -20.21 17.68 -11.81
C ALA A 260 -18.70 17.83 -11.59
N ALA A 261 -18.25 17.57 -10.36
CA ALA A 261 -16.85 17.36 -10.06
C ALA A 261 -16.37 16.05 -10.72
N ILE A 262 -15.21 16.10 -11.37
CA ILE A 262 -14.59 14.96 -12.04
C ILE A 262 -13.25 14.66 -11.35
N GLN A 263 -13.01 13.39 -11.05
CA GLN A 263 -11.73 12.90 -10.53
C GLN A 263 -11.01 12.02 -11.54
N ASN A 264 -9.76 11.66 -11.25
CA ASN A 264 -8.98 10.70 -12.02
C ASN A 264 -8.10 9.85 -11.06
N PRO A 265 -7.52 8.73 -11.50
CA PRO A 265 -6.76 7.82 -10.63
C PRO A 265 -5.59 8.43 -9.87
N ARG A 266 -5.07 9.58 -10.30
CA ARG A 266 -3.88 10.23 -9.72
C ARG A 266 -4.10 11.74 -9.64
N TYR A 267 -5.15 12.12 -8.93
CA TYR A 267 -5.54 13.51 -8.84
C TYR A 267 -4.66 14.28 -7.86
N THR A 268 -3.66 14.99 -8.40
CA THR A 268 -2.77 15.87 -7.63
C THR A 268 -2.99 17.35 -7.92
N ASN A 269 -4.03 17.67 -8.69
CA ASN A 269 -4.33 19.05 -9.10
C ASN A 269 -5.01 19.80 -7.94
N PRO A 270 -4.49 20.94 -7.48
CA PRO A 270 -5.13 21.71 -6.42
C PRO A 270 -6.49 22.31 -6.82
N LYS A 271 -6.83 22.35 -8.12
CA LYS A 271 -8.09 22.90 -8.63
C LYS A 271 -9.04 21.82 -9.11
N GLN A 272 -10.13 21.59 -8.37
CA GLN A 272 -11.19 20.63 -8.70
C GLN A 272 -11.62 20.73 -10.17
N GLU A 273 -11.42 19.65 -10.92
CA GLU A 273 -11.89 19.54 -12.30
C GLU A 273 -13.40 19.34 -12.33
N THR A 274 -14.05 19.90 -13.36
CA THR A 274 -15.50 19.79 -13.53
C THR A 274 -15.87 19.53 -14.99
N ALA A 275 -17.06 18.95 -15.19
CA ALA A 275 -17.67 18.79 -16.51
C ALA A 275 -19.18 19.06 -16.44
N THR A 276 -19.73 19.65 -17.50
CA THR A 276 -21.18 19.72 -17.71
C THR A 276 -21.65 18.38 -18.25
N LEU A 277 -22.48 17.67 -17.48
CA LEU A 277 -23.00 16.35 -17.82
C LEU A 277 -24.50 16.41 -18.12
N PRO A 278 -24.99 15.63 -19.10
CA PRO A 278 -26.40 15.62 -19.46
C PRO A 278 -27.24 14.90 -18.38
N VAL A 279 -28.51 15.28 -18.30
CA VAL A 279 -29.51 14.67 -17.42
C VAL A 279 -30.59 14.04 -18.27
N VAL A 280 -30.87 12.76 -18.04
CA VAL A 280 -31.93 12.00 -18.72
C VAL A 280 -32.83 11.41 -17.64
N ASN A 281 -34.14 11.66 -17.72
CA ASN A 281 -35.13 11.19 -16.75
C ASN A 281 -34.77 11.53 -15.28
N GLY A 282 -34.19 12.72 -15.06
CA GLY A 282 -33.77 13.19 -13.74
C GLY A 282 -32.49 12.52 -13.19
N VAL A 283 -31.78 11.73 -14.00
CA VAL A 283 -30.52 11.07 -13.62
C VAL A 283 -29.37 11.64 -14.45
N VAL A 284 -28.30 12.05 -13.77
CA VAL A 284 -27.06 12.54 -14.40
C VAL A 284 -26.37 11.38 -15.12
N GLN A 285 -26.08 11.58 -16.40
CA GLN A 285 -25.45 10.58 -17.25
C GLN A 285 -23.96 10.82 -17.39
N ARG A 286 -23.21 9.75 -17.62
CA ARG A 286 -21.78 9.83 -17.95
C ARG A 286 -21.58 10.39 -19.36
N ASP A 287 -20.42 10.97 -19.63
CA ASP A 287 -20.03 11.44 -20.97
C ASP A 287 -18.99 10.49 -21.58
N VAL A 288 -19.45 9.64 -22.50
CA VAL A 288 -18.60 8.65 -23.19
C VAL A 288 -17.53 9.32 -24.05
N SER A 289 -17.83 10.47 -24.65
CA SER A 289 -16.92 11.16 -25.57
C SER A 289 -15.69 11.74 -24.86
N ARG A 290 -15.84 12.02 -23.55
CA ARG A 290 -14.79 12.55 -22.68
C ARG A 290 -14.19 11.48 -21.75
N ASP A 291 -14.46 10.20 -22.01
CA ASP A 291 -14.02 9.09 -21.18
C ASP A 291 -14.41 9.28 -19.70
N ILE A 292 -15.61 9.82 -19.45
CA ILE A 292 -16.15 10.01 -18.11
C ILE A 292 -16.98 8.76 -17.75
N ILE A 293 -16.71 8.20 -16.58
CA ILE A 293 -17.36 7.01 -16.05
C ILE A 293 -17.95 7.28 -14.67
N LYS A 294 -19.01 6.56 -14.31
CA LYS A 294 -19.56 6.59 -12.96
C LYS A 294 -18.73 5.68 -12.04
N VAL A 295 -18.42 6.18 -10.86
CA VAL A 295 -17.74 5.45 -9.79
C VAL A 295 -18.60 5.50 -8.54
N ALA A 296 -18.65 4.40 -7.80
CA ALA A 296 -19.27 4.34 -6.49
C ALA A 296 -18.38 3.59 -5.49
N ILE A 297 -18.44 4.04 -4.23
CA ILE A 297 -17.88 3.35 -3.08
C ILE A 297 -19.06 2.85 -2.25
N VAL A 298 -19.14 1.54 -2.05
CA VAL A 298 -20.18 0.87 -1.27
C VAL A 298 -19.59 0.40 0.04
N ASP A 299 -20.17 0.88 1.13
CA ASP A 299 -19.84 0.44 2.49
C ASP A 299 -20.09 -1.06 2.65
N ARG A 300 -19.06 -1.79 3.07
CA ARG A 300 -19.10 -3.23 3.30
C ARG A 300 -19.11 -3.62 4.78
N TYR A 301 -19.11 -2.67 5.71
CA TYR A 301 -18.96 -2.95 7.13
C TYR A 301 -20.27 -2.84 7.89
N THR A 302 -21.07 -1.80 7.61
CA THR A 302 -22.17 -1.44 8.54
C THR A 302 -23.50 -2.13 8.27
N GLY A 303 -23.67 -2.81 7.13
CA GLY A 303 -24.94 -3.39 6.73
C GLY A 303 -26.03 -2.37 6.36
N LYS A 304 -25.66 -1.09 6.19
CA LYS A 304 -26.61 -0.01 5.88
C LYS A 304 -26.70 0.32 4.39
N ALA A 305 -25.94 -0.37 3.54
CA ALA A 305 -25.83 -0.09 2.12
C ALA A 305 -25.55 1.40 1.84
N ASN A 306 -24.60 2.02 2.56
CA ASN A 306 -24.19 3.39 2.29
C ASN A 306 -23.38 3.44 1.00
N ILE A 307 -23.68 4.40 0.12
CA ILE A 307 -23.04 4.51 -1.19
C ILE A 307 -22.64 5.96 -1.49
N GLY A 308 -21.34 6.21 -1.63
CA GLY A 308 -20.80 7.43 -2.22
C GLY A 308 -20.71 7.28 -3.73
N LYS A 309 -21.12 8.30 -4.51
CA LYS A 309 -21.19 8.23 -5.97
C LYS A 309 -20.61 9.48 -6.61
N MET A 310 -19.87 9.31 -7.69
CA MET A 310 -19.29 10.41 -8.45
C MET A 310 -18.89 10.01 -9.86
N PHE A 311 -18.21 10.91 -10.57
CA PHE A 311 -17.70 10.68 -11.91
C PHE A 311 -16.18 10.81 -11.96
N TRP A 312 -15.53 9.87 -12.63
CA TRP A 312 -14.08 9.88 -12.88
C TRP A 312 -13.80 9.89 -14.38
N THR A 313 -12.56 10.18 -14.76
CA THR A 313 -12.08 10.08 -16.14
C THR A 313 -10.74 9.34 -16.23
N GLY A 314 -10.42 8.83 -17.42
CA GLY A 314 -9.15 8.17 -17.72
C GLY A 314 -9.01 6.75 -17.14
N MET A 315 -10.11 6.13 -16.73
CA MET A 315 -10.11 4.75 -16.23
C MET A 315 -11.48 4.06 -16.36
N GLY A 316 -11.50 2.76 -16.07
CA GLY A 316 -12.71 1.94 -16.03
C GLY A 316 -13.07 1.31 -17.39
N PRO A 317 -14.12 0.47 -17.44
CA PRO A 317 -14.53 -0.19 -18.66
C PRO A 317 -15.08 0.79 -19.70
N LYS A 318 -14.75 0.56 -20.98
CA LYS A 318 -15.30 1.31 -22.12
C LYS A 318 -16.48 0.60 -22.79
N THR A 319 -16.54 -0.72 -22.65
CA THR A 319 -17.62 -1.56 -23.18
C THR A 319 -18.97 -1.14 -22.59
N PRO A 320 -20.02 -0.92 -23.41
CA PRO A 320 -21.36 -0.64 -22.91
C PRO A 320 -21.90 -1.79 -22.04
N ASN A 321 -22.68 -1.45 -21.01
CA ASN A 321 -23.27 -2.40 -20.06
C ASN A 321 -22.25 -3.26 -19.31
N SER A 322 -21.10 -2.68 -18.99
CA SER A 322 -20.02 -3.35 -18.25
C SER A 322 -19.67 -2.59 -16.98
N ALA A 323 -19.19 -3.34 -15.99
CA ALA A 323 -18.70 -2.77 -14.74
C ALA A 323 -17.54 -3.60 -14.19
N VAL A 324 -16.62 -2.93 -13.50
CA VAL A 324 -15.60 -3.58 -12.68
C VAL A 324 -15.82 -3.16 -11.23
N ALA A 325 -15.83 -4.13 -10.33
CA ALA A 325 -15.89 -3.90 -8.90
C ALA A 325 -14.72 -4.61 -8.21
N SER A 326 -14.22 -4.02 -7.12
CA SER A 326 -13.15 -4.57 -6.29
C SER A 326 -13.45 -4.32 -4.82
N SER A 327 -13.26 -5.33 -3.97
CA SER A 327 -13.21 -5.17 -2.50
C SER A 327 -11.78 -4.92 -2.00
N ILE A 328 -10.85 -4.59 -2.91
CA ILE A 328 -9.49 -4.16 -2.63
C ILE A 328 -9.43 -2.70 -3.10
N SER A 329 -9.68 -1.78 -2.17
CA SER A 329 -9.67 -0.33 -2.39
C SER A 329 -8.99 0.37 -1.21
N HIS A 330 -7.70 0.65 -1.34
CA HIS A 330 -6.87 1.16 -0.26
C HIS A 330 -7.45 2.40 0.44
N ASP A 331 -7.47 2.50 1.78
CA ASP A 331 -7.11 1.46 2.78
C ASP A 331 -8.30 0.94 3.57
N LEU A 332 -9.47 1.54 3.38
CA LEU A 332 -10.68 1.07 4.05
C LEU A 332 -11.26 -0.15 3.36
N HIS A 333 -10.87 -0.43 2.11
CA HIS A 333 -11.28 -1.60 1.34
C HIS A 333 -12.80 -1.80 1.27
N ASN A 334 -13.57 -0.70 1.33
CA ASN A 334 -14.96 -0.69 0.87
C ASN A 334 -15.01 -1.10 -0.61
N ILE A 335 -16.17 -1.53 -1.08
CA ILE A 335 -16.29 -1.99 -2.46
C ILE A 335 -16.28 -0.78 -3.38
N ILE A 336 -15.24 -0.65 -4.20
CA ILE A 336 -15.20 0.31 -5.31
C ILE A 336 -15.80 -0.35 -6.55
N VAL A 337 -16.67 0.36 -7.25
CA VAL A 337 -17.23 -0.08 -8.53
C VAL A 337 -17.24 1.05 -9.54
N MET A 338 -16.88 0.74 -10.77
CA MET A 338 -16.90 1.66 -11.91
C MET A 338 -17.63 1.00 -13.06
N GLY A 339 -18.57 1.70 -13.69
CA GLY A 339 -19.40 1.08 -14.71
C GLY A 339 -19.95 2.03 -15.76
N THR A 340 -20.28 1.43 -16.91
CA THR A 340 -20.91 2.10 -18.03
C THR A 340 -22.45 2.09 -17.96
N SER A 341 -23.03 1.28 -17.08
CA SER A 341 -24.45 1.28 -16.71
C SER A 341 -24.66 0.94 -15.22
N ASP A 342 -25.76 1.41 -14.66
CA ASP A 342 -26.09 1.22 -13.24
C ASP A 342 -26.45 -0.23 -12.93
N GLU A 343 -27.06 -0.94 -13.89
CA GLU A 343 -27.38 -2.36 -13.79
C GLU A 343 -26.12 -3.22 -13.66
N ALA A 344 -25.10 -2.95 -14.49
CA ALA A 344 -23.84 -3.69 -14.44
C ALA A 344 -23.10 -3.45 -13.11
N MET A 345 -23.13 -2.21 -12.60
CA MET A 345 -22.55 -1.88 -11.30
C MET A 345 -23.22 -2.66 -10.16
N ALA A 346 -24.55 -2.74 -10.17
CA ALA A 346 -25.30 -3.52 -9.18
C ALA A 346 -24.99 -5.02 -9.24
N ILE A 347 -24.91 -5.60 -10.46
CA ILE A 347 -24.53 -7.01 -10.64
C ILE A 347 -23.13 -7.27 -10.07
N ALA A 348 -22.16 -6.41 -10.38
CA ALA A 348 -20.77 -6.57 -9.95
C ALA A 348 -20.65 -6.53 -8.42
N VAL A 349 -21.27 -5.54 -7.76
CA VAL A 349 -21.22 -5.40 -6.29
C VAL A 349 -21.94 -6.56 -5.59
N ASN A 350 -23.13 -6.94 -6.05
CA ASN A 350 -23.85 -8.08 -5.46
C ASN A 350 -23.08 -9.39 -5.63
N ARG A 351 -22.34 -9.54 -6.75
CA ARG A 351 -21.47 -10.70 -6.95
C ARG A 351 -20.29 -10.71 -5.98
N ILE A 352 -19.69 -9.56 -5.67
CA ILE A 352 -18.67 -9.45 -4.61
C ILE A 352 -19.25 -9.88 -3.26
N GLY A 353 -20.46 -9.42 -2.91
CA GLY A 353 -21.14 -9.87 -1.68
C GLY A 353 -21.29 -11.39 -1.61
N LYS A 354 -21.72 -12.03 -2.71
CA LYS A 354 -21.85 -13.49 -2.80
C LYS A 354 -20.51 -14.24 -2.74
N LEU A 355 -19.43 -13.61 -3.18
CA LEU A 355 -18.07 -14.17 -3.14
C LEU A 355 -17.37 -13.91 -1.80
N GLN A 356 -17.95 -13.04 -0.96
CA GLN A 356 -17.30 -12.51 0.25
C GLN A 356 -15.95 -11.82 -0.02
N GLY A 357 -15.86 -11.13 -1.16
CA GLY A 357 -14.69 -10.35 -1.55
C GLY A 357 -14.16 -10.69 -2.94
N GLY A 358 -13.18 -9.91 -3.40
CA GLY A 358 -12.46 -10.11 -4.65
C GLY A 358 -12.71 -9.01 -5.68
N ILE A 359 -12.48 -9.37 -6.95
CA ILE A 359 -12.63 -8.50 -8.12
C ILE A 359 -13.64 -9.15 -9.07
N VAL A 360 -14.63 -8.39 -9.51
CA VAL A 360 -15.66 -8.85 -10.44
C VAL A 360 -15.71 -7.93 -11.65
N LEU A 361 -15.65 -8.53 -12.84
CA LEU A 361 -15.93 -7.88 -14.11
C LEU A 361 -17.26 -8.41 -14.65
N VAL A 362 -18.14 -7.50 -15.10
CA VAL A 362 -19.42 -7.79 -15.75
C VAL A 362 -19.38 -7.34 -17.19
#